data_AF-A0AA39HM17-F1
#
_entry.id   AF-A0AA39HM17-F1
#
_cell.length_a   1.000
_cell.length_b   1.000
_cell.length_c   1.000
_cell.angle_alpha   90.00
_cell.angle_beta   90.00
_cell.angle_gamma   90.00
#
_symmetry.space_group_name_H-M   'P 1'
#
loop_
_entity.id
_entity.type
_entity.pdbx_description
1 polymer ?
#
loop_
_entity_poly.entity_id
_entity_poly.type
_entity_poly.pdbx_seq_one_letter_code
_entity_poly.pdbx_strand_id
1 'polypeptide(L)'
;MSGRACYNCGEEGHMSRECPSGGNRSGGGGGRGACYNCGEHGHMSRDCPSGGNRSGGGGGGRGACYNCGEDGHISRECPNRSGGGGGGGQKCYNCGNFGHISRECTEPRAERVCYGCNKPGHNDLEAIGIDIWQVKSGSIFDNILVADSIEDAQTRAAETFNKLKEEEKTKKEAHDEEERKKREEEEKKRKEEEDANKEEDAEKDDAEEEEEKADEKDHDEL
;
A
#
# COMPACT_ATOMS: atom_id res chain seq x y z
N MET A 1 7.20 -4.87 38.63
CA MET A 1 6.13 -4.16 37.91
C MET A 1 6.34 -2.67 38.17
N SER A 2 6.98 -1.94 37.25
CA SER A 2 7.19 -0.50 37.43
C SER A 2 5.85 0.23 37.29
N GLY A 3 5.43 0.91 38.36
CA GLY A 3 4.22 1.73 38.39
C GLY A 3 4.36 2.89 37.42
N ARG A 4 3.40 3.02 36.50
CA ARG A 4 3.39 4.09 35.49
C ARG A 4 2.94 5.38 36.14
N ALA A 5 3.72 6.45 36.01
CA ALA A 5 3.37 7.76 36.54
C ALA A 5 2.03 8.27 35.96
N CYS A 6 1.27 8.99 36.77
CA CYS A 6 0.00 9.60 36.39
C CYS A 6 0.20 10.57 35.23
N TYR A 7 -0.51 10.40 34.12
CA TYR A 7 -0.40 11.33 32.98
C TYR A 7 -1.04 12.70 33.21
N ASN A 8 -1.83 12.86 34.28
CA ASN A 8 -2.47 14.13 34.59
C ASN A 8 -1.59 15.03 35.47
N CYS A 9 -0.78 14.47 36.37
CA CYS A 9 0.08 15.26 37.28
C CYS A 9 1.56 14.84 37.27
N GLY A 10 1.94 13.76 36.59
CA GLY A 10 3.32 13.27 36.50
C GLY A 10 3.81 12.48 37.72
N GLU A 11 3.02 12.37 38.79
CA GLU A 11 3.42 11.67 40.02
C GLU A 11 3.23 10.15 39.92
N GLU A 12 4.13 9.39 40.54
CA GLU A 12 4.05 7.94 40.64
C GLU A 12 3.17 7.50 41.81
N GLY A 13 2.56 6.30 41.70
CA GLY A 13 1.70 5.74 42.74
C GLY A 13 0.20 5.77 42.46
N HIS A 14 -0.26 6.46 41.40
CA HIS A 14 -1.65 6.38 40.92
C HIS A 14 -1.73 6.54 39.39
N MET A 15 -2.77 5.99 38.77
CA MET A 15 -3.04 6.17 37.34
C MET A 15 -3.89 7.43 37.11
N SER A 16 -3.90 8.00 35.90
CA SER A 16 -4.64 9.24 35.57
C SER A 16 -6.12 9.25 35.95
N ARG A 17 -6.73 8.06 36.08
CA ARG A 17 -8.13 7.87 36.48
C ARG A 17 -8.35 7.99 37.98
N GLU A 18 -7.29 7.84 38.77
CA GLU A 18 -7.27 7.82 40.23
C GLU A 18 -6.54 9.04 40.79
N CYS A 19 -6.40 10.10 39.97
CA CYS A 19 -5.71 11.32 40.35
C CYS A 19 -6.48 12.08 41.45
N PRO A 20 -5.92 12.21 42.67
CA PRO A 20 -6.61 12.80 43.82
C PRO A 20 -6.96 14.28 43.63
N SER A 21 -6.32 14.97 42.68
CA SER A 21 -6.59 16.38 42.34
C SER A 21 -7.78 16.58 41.36
N GLY A 22 -8.62 15.56 41.16
CA GLY A 22 -9.92 15.71 40.48
C GLY A 22 -9.92 15.22 39.04
N GLY A 23 -9.69 13.93 38.84
CA GLY A 23 -9.89 13.25 37.57
C GLY A 23 -11.36 12.90 37.29
N ASN A 24 -12.21 13.89 36.96
CA ASN A 24 -13.38 13.59 36.13
C ASN A 24 -13.99 14.84 35.47
N ARG A 25 -13.87 14.97 34.14
CA ARG A 25 -15.02 15.33 33.30
C ARG A 25 -14.96 14.49 32.03
N SER A 26 -15.89 13.55 32.00
CA SER A 26 -16.40 12.76 30.88
C SER A 26 -16.40 13.48 29.53
N GLY A 27 -16.09 12.73 28.48
CA GLY A 27 -16.49 13.06 27.10
C GLY A 27 -15.34 13.42 26.16
N GLY A 28 -14.94 12.46 25.32
CA GLY A 28 -14.40 12.66 23.96
C GLY A 28 -13.20 13.57 23.78
N GLY A 29 -12.02 12.97 23.56
CA GLY A 29 -10.95 13.53 22.72
C GLY A 29 -10.18 14.74 23.26
N GLY A 30 -8.90 14.56 23.54
CA GLY A 30 -7.93 15.65 23.66
C GLY A 30 -7.47 15.95 25.09
N GLY A 31 -6.18 15.72 25.35
CA GLY A 31 -5.51 16.06 26.60
C GLY A 31 -5.68 17.53 26.95
N ARG A 32 -5.88 17.81 28.24
CA ARG A 32 -6.23 19.13 28.75
C ARG A 32 -5.08 20.12 28.57
N GLY A 33 -5.33 21.14 27.76
CA GLY A 33 -4.81 22.49 28.00
C GLY A 33 -3.42 22.81 27.48
N ALA A 34 -2.69 21.86 26.92
CA ALA A 34 -1.48 22.12 26.15
C ALA A 34 -1.82 22.27 24.67
N CYS A 35 -1.26 23.30 24.03
CA CYS A 35 -1.27 23.48 22.59
C CYS A 35 -0.68 22.23 21.92
N TYR A 36 -1.41 21.61 20.99
CA TYR A 36 -0.94 20.39 20.33
C TYR A 36 0.21 20.63 19.34
N ASN A 37 0.53 21.89 19.03
CA ASN A 37 1.64 22.23 18.15
C ASN A 37 2.96 22.46 18.90
N CYS A 38 2.91 23.04 20.10
CA CYS A 38 4.13 23.37 20.87
C CYS A 38 4.18 22.75 22.28
N GLY A 39 3.11 22.10 22.73
CA GLY A 39 3.01 21.49 24.06
C GLY A 39 2.82 22.48 25.22
N GLU A 40 2.80 23.80 24.95
CA GLU A 40 2.65 24.81 26.00
C GLU A 40 1.19 25.02 26.39
N HIS A 41 0.96 25.33 27.67
CA HIS A 41 -0.37 25.57 28.20
C HIS A 41 -0.78 27.06 28.10
N GLY A 42 -2.08 27.33 28.06
CA GLY A 42 -2.62 28.70 28.01
C GLY A 42 -3.12 29.15 26.64
N HIS A 43 -2.89 28.37 25.57
CA HIS A 43 -3.48 28.58 24.26
C HIS A 43 -3.77 27.23 23.56
N MET A 44 -4.67 27.22 22.58
CA MET A 44 -4.96 26.05 21.76
C MET A 44 -4.09 26.06 20.50
N SER A 45 -3.96 24.94 19.78
CA SER A 45 -3.18 24.86 18.52
C SER A 45 -3.51 25.91 17.47
N ARG A 46 -4.73 26.47 17.53
CA ARG A 46 -5.23 27.52 16.65
C ARG A 46 -4.68 28.91 17.01
N ASP A 47 -4.34 29.13 18.27
CA ASP A 47 -3.89 30.41 18.84
C ASP A 47 -2.38 30.38 19.19
N CYS A 48 -1.63 29.47 18.55
CA CYS A 48 -0.21 29.25 18.82
C CYS A 48 0.67 30.39 18.26
N PRO A 49 1.34 31.20 19.11
CA PRO A 49 2.09 32.37 18.69
C PRO A 49 3.38 32.03 17.92
N SER A 50 3.88 30.79 18.05
CA SER A 50 5.07 30.30 17.36
C SER A 50 4.78 29.69 15.98
N GLY A 51 3.56 29.87 15.45
CA GLY A 51 3.30 29.77 14.01
C GLY A 51 3.49 28.38 13.41
N GLY A 52 2.47 27.55 13.51
CA GLY A 52 2.45 26.26 12.83
C GLY A 52 1.02 25.84 12.51
N ASN A 53 0.46 26.41 11.44
CA ASN A 53 -0.79 25.94 10.85
C ASN A 53 -0.52 24.59 10.14
N ARG A 54 -0.23 23.55 10.91
CA ARG A 54 -0.26 22.15 10.47
C ARG A 54 -1.35 21.44 11.27
N SER A 55 -2.59 21.86 11.04
CA SER A 55 -3.74 21.10 11.51
C SER A 55 -3.80 19.80 10.73
N GLY A 56 -3.28 18.74 11.33
CA GLY A 56 -3.64 17.38 11.00
C GLY A 56 -5.12 17.17 11.29
N GLY A 57 -5.82 16.59 10.31
CA GLY A 57 -7.17 16.03 10.47
C GLY A 57 -8.24 16.66 9.58
N GLY A 58 -8.43 16.10 8.39
CA GLY A 58 -9.61 16.33 7.53
C GLY A 58 -9.34 17.26 6.34
N GLY A 59 -9.47 16.72 5.13
CA GLY A 59 -9.00 17.33 3.88
C GLY A 59 -9.64 18.68 3.50
N GLY A 60 -8.87 19.42 2.68
CA GLY A 60 -9.34 20.55 1.87
C GLY A 60 -8.84 21.92 2.32
N GLY A 61 -7.68 22.35 1.78
CA GLY A 61 -7.37 23.75 1.48
C GLY A 61 -7.42 24.78 2.62
N ARG A 62 -6.25 25.09 3.17
CA ARG A 62 -5.83 26.39 3.76
C ARG A 62 -6.92 27.48 3.81
N GLY A 63 -7.72 27.53 4.88
CA GLY A 63 -8.39 28.75 5.37
C GLY A 63 -9.21 29.59 4.36
N ALA A 64 -9.56 29.03 3.21
CA ALA A 64 -10.26 29.73 2.13
C ALA A 64 -11.72 29.29 2.14
N CYS A 65 -12.60 30.24 1.89
CA CYS A 65 -14.02 30.02 1.82
C CYS A 65 -14.37 29.06 0.69
N TYR A 66 -14.98 27.90 0.97
CA TYR A 66 -15.38 26.95 -0.08
C TYR A 66 -16.46 27.48 -1.03
N ASN A 67 -17.09 28.62 -0.71
CA ASN A 67 -18.12 29.22 -1.56
C ASN A 67 -17.54 30.20 -2.60
N CYS A 68 -16.55 31.02 -2.24
CA CYS A 68 -15.92 31.99 -3.16
C CYS A 68 -14.46 31.67 -3.51
N GLY A 69 -13.73 30.97 -2.64
CA GLY A 69 -12.32 30.62 -2.78
C GLY A 69 -11.35 31.65 -2.17
N GLU A 70 -11.88 32.73 -1.59
CA GLU A 70 -11.07 33.77 -0.95
C GLU A 70 -10.66 33.35 0.47
N ASP A 71 -9.46 33.74 0.87
CA ASP A 71 -8.95 33.58 2.23
C ASP A 71 -9.52 34.64 3.20
N GLY A 72 -9.31 34.42 4.50
CA GLY A 72 -9.75 35.34 5.55
C GLY A 72 -11.14 35.08 6.12
N HIS A 73 -11.92 34.17 5.53
CA HIS A 73 -13.21 33.72 6.08
C HIS A 73 -13.55 32.28 5.66
N ILE A 74 -14.35 31.58 6.46
CA ILE A 74 -14.89 30.26 6.09
C ILE A 74 -16.21 30.39 5.32
N SER A 75 -16.68 29.33 4.66
CA SER A 75 -17.97 29.33 3.95
C SER A 75 -19.13 29.87 4.81
N ARG A 76 -19.04 29.65 6.13
CA ARG A 76 -19.69 30.32 7.30
C ARG A 76 -20.04 31.80 7.20
N GLU A 77 -19.03 32.53 6.78
CA GLU A 77 -18.83 33.95 7.03
C GLU A 77 -18.59 34.68 5.70
N CYS A 78 -18.93 34.01 4.59
CA CYS A 78 -18.77 34.59 3.27
C CYS A 78 -19.63 35.85 3.12
N PRO A 79 -19.02 37.00 2.82
CA PRO A 79 -19.75 38.26 2.65
C PRO A 79 -20.73 38.17 1.47
N ASN A 80 -20.47 37.28 0.51
CA ASN A 80 -21.36 36.95 -0.61
C ASN A 80 -22.38 35.85 -0.26
N ARG A 81 -22.71 35.65 1.02
CA ARG A 81 -23.86 34.84 1.44
C ARG A 81 -25.16 35.55 1.04
N SER A 82 -25.56 35.41 -0.21
CA SER A 82 -26.94 35.69 -0.58
C SER A 82 -27.81 34.68 0.17
N GLY A 83 -28.67 35.22 1.05
CA GLY A 83 -29.25 34.52 2.19
C GLY A 83 -30.18 33.35 1.87
N GLY A 84 -30.44 32.54 2.90
CA GLY A 84 -31.40 31.45 2.88
C GLY A 84 -30.77 30.08 2.69
N GLY A 85 -31.09 29.14 3.59
CA GLY A 85 -30.62 27.76 3.51
C GLY A 85 -31.01 27.12 2.18
N GLY A 86 -30.02 26.77 1.36
CA GLY A 86 -30.19 26.05 0.10
C GLY A 86 -29.54 26.79 -1.07
N GLY A 87 -28.29 26.41 -1.41
CA GLY A 87 -27.67 26.68 -2.72
C GLY A 87 -27.31 28.13 -3.09
N GLY A 88 -27.94 29.15 -2.51
CA GLY A 88 -27.82 30.56 -2.96
C GLY A 88 -26.46 31.25 -2.73
N GLY A 89 -25.59 30.67 -1.90
CA GLY A 89 -24.26 31.21 -1.61
C GLY A 89 -23.11 30.54 -2.36
N GLN A 90 -23.38 29.50 -3.16
CA GLN A 90 -22.34 28.81 -3.92
C GLN A 90 -22.21 29.44 -5.31
N LYS A 91 -20.97 29.68 -5.76
CA LYS A 91 -20.76 30.00 -7.18
C LYS A 91 -21.05 28.77 -8.03
N CYS A 92 -21.63 28.99 -9.20
CA CYS A 92 -21.79 27.97 -10.21
C CYS A 92 -20.40 27.42 -10.61
N TYR A 93 -20.19 26.10 -10.54
CA TYR A 93 -18.92 25.50 -10.95
C TYR A 93 -18.74 25.45 -12.47
N ASN A 94 -19.75 25.85 -13.24
CA ASN A 94 -19.67 25.98 -14.69
C ASN A 94 -19.20 27.39 -15.11
N CYS A 95 -19.90 28.44 -14.65
CA CYS A 95 -19.65 29.82 -15.09
C CYS A 95 -19.05 30.74 -14.01
N GLY A 96 -18.91 30.29 -12.76
CA GLY A 96 -18.35 31.07 -11.66
C GLY A 96 -19.27 32.14 -11.07
N ASN A 97 -20.47 32.32 -11.64
CA ASN A 97 -21.45 33.30 -11.14
C ASN A 97 -22.25 32.76 -9.94
N PHE A 98 -22.62 33.66 -9.04
CA PHE A 98 -23.46 33.34 -7.88
C PHE A 98 -24.95 33.38 -8.22
N GLY A 99 -25.78 32.80 -7.35
CA GLY A 99 -27.25 32.82 -7.48
C GLY A 99 -27.86 31.60 -8.17
N HIS A 100 -27.05 30.68 -8.70
CA HIS A 100 -27.48 29.38 -9.21
C HIS A 100 -26.38 28.33 -9.05
N ILE A 101 -26.75 27.05 -9.05
CA ILE A 101 -25.81 25.93 -9.05
C ILE A 101 -25.52 25.43 -10.47
N SER A 102 -24.47 24.64 -10.69
CA SER A 102 -24.08 24.14 -12.02
C SER A 102 -25.17 23.36 -12.77
N ARG A 103 -26.19 22.87 -12.06
CA ARG A 103 -27.36 22.20 -12.66
C ARG A 103 -28.36 23.16 -13.31
N GLU A 104 -28.37 24.41 -12.85
CA GLU A 104 -29.29 25.47 -13.27
C GLU A 104 -28.56 26.51 -14.16
N CYS A 105 -27.33 26.21 -14.58
CA CYS A 105 -26.53 27.09 -15.41
C CYS A 105 -27.04 27.07 -16.85
N THR A 106 -27.37 28.25 -17.36
CA THR A 106 -27.82 28.46 -18.75
C THR A 106 -26.67 28.63 -19.75
N GLU A 107 -25.43 28.76 -19.25
CA GLU A 107 -24.24 28.82 -20.09
C GLU A 107 -23.81 27.42 -20.58
N PRO A 108 -23.18 27.32 -21.77
CA PRO A 108 -22.61 26.05 -22.24
C PRO A 108 -21.63 25.48 -21.21
N ARG A 109 -21.49 24.15 -21.18
CA ARG A 109 -20.56 23.52 -20.25
C ARG A 109 -19.13 23.95 -20.58
N ALA A 110 -18.47 24.58 -19.61
CA ALA A 110 -17.06 24.91 -19.66
C ALA A 110 -16.23 23.63 -19.82
N GLU A 111 -15.09 23.75 -20.50
CA GLU A 111 -14.15 22.65 -20.69
C GLU A 111 -13.73 22.08 -19.32
N ARG A 112 -13.70 20.75 -19.21
CA ARG A 112 -13.38 20.07 -17.95
C ARG A 112 -11.97 20.47 -17.51
N VAL A 113 -11.88 21.14 -16.37
CA VAL A 113 -10.61 21.48 -15.71
C VAL A 113 -10.31 20.47 -14.61
N CYS A 114 -9.04 20.17 -14.37
CA CYS A 114 -8.60 19.30 -13.28
C CYS A 114 -8.99 19.93 -11.92
N TYR A 115 -9.58 19.14 -11.01
CA TYR A 115 -10.01 19.62 -9.69
C TYR A 115 -8.83 19.96 -8.75
N GLY A 116 -7.65 19.41 -9.03
CA GLY A 116 -6.43 19.67 -8.26
C GLY A 116 -5.74 20.99 -8.62
N CYS A 117 -5.62 21.31 -9.92
CA CYS A 117 -4.83 22.45 -10.39
C CYS A 117 -5.64 23.53 -11.15
N ASN A 118 -6.93 23.29 -11.39
CA ASN A 118 -7.85 24.16 -12.12
C ASN A 118 -7.38 24.58 -13.52
N LYS A 119 -6.57 23.73 -14.19
CA LYS A 119 -6.13 23.93 -15.57
C LYS A 119 -6.88 22.99 -16.53
N PRO A 120 -7.15 23.44 -17.77
CA PRO A 120 -7.68 22.58 -18.81
C PRO A 120 -6.58 21.68 -19.40
N GLY A 121 -6.97 20.64 -20.15
CA GLY A 121 -6.05 19.80 -20.91
C GLY A 121 -5.58 18.52 -20.22
N HIS A 122 -5.97 18.26 -18.96
CA HIS A 122 -5.78 16.95 -18.33
C HIS A 122 -6.92 16.61 -17.35
N ASN A 123 -7.20 15.31 -17.23
CA ASN A 123 -8.07 14.77 -16.19
C ASN A 123 -7.27 14.63 -14.87
N ASP A 124 -7.94 14.31 -13.77
CA ASP A 124 -7.31 14.10 -12.45
C ASP A 124 -6.41 12.84 -12.36
N LEU A 125 -6.23 12.10 -13.46
CA LEU A 125 -5.35 10.93 -13.55
C LEU A 125 -3.95 11.37 -14.01
N GLU A 126 -3.11 11.75 -13.04
CA GLU A 126 -1.74 12.21 -13.28
C GLU A 126 -0.70 11.08 -13.16
N ALA A 127 -0.99 10.04 -12.36
CA ALA A 127 -0.04 8.96 -12.09
C ALA A 127 -0.74 7.60 -12.04
N ILE A 128 -0.01 6.58 -12.49
CA ILE A 128 -0.39 5.18 -12.36
C ILE A 128 0.65 4.52 -11.46
N GLY A 129 0.25 4.20 -10.24
CA GLY A 129 1.05 3.45 -9.29
C GLY A 129 0.63 1.98 -9.30
N ILE A 130 1.61 1.08 -9.37
CA ILE A 130 1.41 -0.36 -9.18
C ILE A 130 2.06 -0.72 -7.85
N ASP A 131 1.23 -1.04 -6.86
CA ASP A 131 1.69 -1.51 -5.55
C ASP A 131 1.37 -3.01 -5.43
N ILE A 132 2.40 -3.84 -5.32
CA ILE A 132 2.26 -5.30 -5.27
C ILE A 132 3.11 -5.89 -4.15
N TRP A 133 2.54 -6.88 -3.46
CA TRP A 133 3.26 -7.72 -2.50
C TRP A 133 3.45 -9.12 -3.09
N GLN A 134 4.69 -9.53 -3.32
CA GLN A 134 5.03 -10.77 -4.02
C GLN A 134 5.81 -11.72 -3.12
N VAL A 135 5.32 -12.96 -2.96
CA VAL A 135 5.97 -14.01 -2.14
C VAL A 135 6.95 -14.89 -2.92
N LYS A 136 6.83 -14.94 -4.25
CA LYS A 136 7.71 -15.69 -5.18
C LYS A 136 7.94 -14.86 -6.42
N SER A 137 9.20 -14.66 -6.82
CA SER A 137 9.59 -13.97 -8.05
C SER A 137 9.12 -14.71 -9.31
N GLY A 138 8.88 -14.00 -10.40
CA GLY A 138 8.58 -14.61 -11.72
C GLY A 138 7.37 -14.02 -12.44
N SER A 139 6.57 -13.16 -11.80
CA SER A 139 5.51 -12.40 -12.47
C SER A 139 6.11 -11.27 -13.32
N ILE A 140 5.75 -11.22 -14.59
CA ILE A 140 6.13 -10.14 -15.53
C ILE A 140 4.82 -9.43 -15.93
N PHE A 141 4.82 -8.11 -15.80
CA PHE A 141 3.73 -7.25 -16.26
C PHE A 141 4.21 -6.49 -17.48
N ASP A 142 3.49 -6.61 -18.59
CA ASP A 142 3.78 -5.92 -19.84
C ASP A 142 2.46 -5.53 -20.54
N ASN A 143 2.52 -4.64 -21.52
CA ASN A 143 1.39 -4.17 -22.32
C ASN A 143 0.28 -3.47 -21.49
N ILE A 144 0.68 -2.65 -20.51
CA ILE A 144 -0.26 -1.83 -19.72
C ILE A 144 -0.85 -0.75 -20.62
N LEU A 145 -2.15 -0.82 -20.89
CA LEU A 145 -2.88 0.14 -21.72
C LEU A 145 -3.89 0.93 -20.89
N VAL A 146 -3.89 2.25 -21.08
CA VAL A 146 -4.85 3.19 -20.51
C VAL A 146 -5.54 3.87 -21.67
N ALA A 147 -6.84 3.63 -21.83
CA ALA A 147 -7.61 4.13 -22.97
C ALA A 147 -9.01 4.55 -22.54
N ASP A 148 -9.56 5.52 -23.26
CA ASP A 148 -10.93 6.02 -23.07
C ASP A 148 -11.97 5.23 -23.89
N SER A 149 -11.52 4.30 -24.74
CA SER A 149 -12.35 3.50 -25.65
C SER A 149 -12.13 1.99 -25.43
N ILE A 150 -13.23 1.28 -25.27
CA ILE A 150 -13.24 -0.19 -25.12
C ILE A 150 -12.82 -0.87 -26.43
N GLU A 151 -13.23 -0.32 -27.57
CA GLU A 151 -12.96 -0.90 -28.89
C GLU A 151 -11.46 -0.84 -29.21
N ASP A 152 -10.82 0.30 -28.89
CA ASP A 152 -9.37 0.47 -29.06
C ASP A 152 -8.59 -0.46 -28.12
N ALA A 153 -9.05 -0.60 -26.88
CA ALA A 153 -8.46 -1.51 -25.91
C ALA A 153 -8.54 -2.97 -26.35
N GLN A 154 -9.68 -3.40 -26.90
CA GLN A 154 -9.86 -4.74 -27.44
C GLN A 154 -8.98 -5.00 -28.67
N THR A 155 -8.85 -4.00 -29.55
CA THR A 155 -7.98 -4.10 -30.73
C THR A 155 -6.53 -4.29 -30.32
N ARG A 156 -6.04 -3.49 -29.37
CA ARG A 156 -4.68 -3.63 -28.83
C ARG A 156 -4.45 -4.95 -28.10
N ALA A 157 -5.43 -5.44 -27.36
CA ALA A 157 -5.37 -6.76 -26.72
C ALA A 157 -5.32 -7.90 -27.77
N ALA A 158 -6.07 -7.76 -28.87
CA ALA A 158 -6.04 -8.71 -29.98
C ALA A 158 -4.69 -8.70 -30.71
N GLU A 159 -4.04 -7.54 -30.83
CA GLU A 159 -2.73 -7.41 -31.47
C GLU A 159 -1.57 -7.91 -30.62
N THR A 160 -1.69 -7.84 -29.30
CA THR A 160 -0.59 -8.14 -28.35
C THR A 160 -0.84 -9.46 -27.64
N PHE A 161 -1.61 -9.43 -26.55
CA PHE A 161 -1.83 -10.56 -25.65
C PHE A 161 -2.41 -11.78 -26.37
N ASN A 162 -3.46 -11.61 -27.17
CA ASN A 162 -4.14 -12.76 -27.78
C ASN A 162 -3.27 -13.49 -28.82
N LYS A 163 -2.38 -12.78 -29.52
CA LYS A 163 -1.43 -13.40 -30.46
C LYS A 163 -0.32 -14.12 -29.71
N LEU A 164 0.29 -13.45 -28.75
CA LEU A 164 1.43 -13.98 -28.01
C LEU A 164 1.03 -15.16 -27.12
N LYS A 165 -0.19 -15.18 -26.58
CA LYS A 165 -0.66 -16.24 -25.68
C LYS A 165 -0.48 -17.65 -26.25
N GLU A 166 -0.83 -17.87 -27.51
CA GLU A 166 -0.72 -19.21 -28.11
C GLU A 166 0.75 -19.56 -28.41
N GLU A 167 1.55 -18.58 -28.84
CA GLU A 167 3.00 -18.76 -29.05
C GLU A 167 3.75 -19.02 -27.75
N GLU A 168 3.41 -18.32 -26.67
CA GLU A 168 4.00 -18.51 -25.34
C GLU A 168 3.60 -19.85 -24.75
N LYS A 169 2.33 -20.26 -24.93
CA LYS A 169 1.85 -21.56 -24.47
C LYS A 169 2.61 -22.71 -25.16
N THR A 170 2.77 -22.66 -26.48
CA THR A 170 3.48 -23.71 -27.22
C THR A 170 4.96 -23.78 -26.85
N LYS A 171 5.63 -22.64 -26.69
CA LYS A 171 7.02 -22.58 -26.21
C LYS A 171 7.16 -23.12 -24.79
N LYS A 172 6.21 -22.81 -23.91
CA LYS A 172 6.19 -23.32 -22.54
C LYS A 172 6.00 -24.83 -22.51
N GLU A 173 5.04 -25.36 -23.26
CA GLU A 173 4.81 -26.81 -23.35
C GLU A 173 6.04 -27.55 -23.88
N ALA A 174 6.73 -26.99 -24.88
CA ALA A 174 7.99 -27.56 -25.38
C ALA A 174 9.12 -27.54 -24.34
N HIS A 175 9.28 -26.42 -23.63
CA HIS A 175 10.27 -26.29 -22.56
C HIS A 175 9.98 -27.23 -21.38
N ASP A 176 8.71 -27.33 -20.96
CA ASP A 176 8.29 -28.21 -19.86
C ASP A 176 8.50 -29.70 -20.22
N GLU A 177 8.31 -30.08 -21.48
CA GLU A 177 8.60 -31.42 -21.99
C GLU A 177 10.10 -31.73 -22.02
N GLU A 178 10.93 -30.77 -22.46
CA GLU A 178 12.39 -30.89 -22.45
C GLU A 178 12.94 -31.02 -21.03
N GLU A 179 12.50 -30.15 -20.12
CA GLU A 179 12.87 -30.18 -18.71
C GLU A 179 12.45 -31.49 -18.04
N ARG A 180 11.28 -32.04 -18.38
CA ARG A 180 10.85 -33.34 -17.86
C ARG A 180 11.78 -34.46 -18.31
N LYS A 181 12.12 -34.52 -19.60
CA LYS A 181 13.05 -35.53 -20.13
C LYS A 181 14.43 -35.42 -19.49
N LYS A 182 14.93 -34.20 -19.32
CA LYS A 182 16.23 -33.97 -18.68
C LYS A 182 16.23 -34.44 -17.23
N ARG A 183 15.16 -34.18 -16.47
CA ARG A 183 15.01 -34.66 -15.09
C ARG A 183 14.90 -36.18 -15.00
N GLU A 184 14.16 -36.81 -15.90
CA GLU A 184 14.05 -38.28 -15.98
C GLU A 184 15.41 -38.92 -16.29
N GLU A 185 16.20 -38.33 -17.19
CA GLU A 185 17.55 -38.82 -17.53
C GLU A 185 18.54 -38.61 -16.38
N GLU A 186 18.54 -37.45 -15.73
CA GLU A 186 19.36 -37.18 -14.54
C GLU A 186 18.99 -38.11 -13.38
N GLU A 187 17.70 -38.42 -13.17
CA GLU A 187 17.27 -39.36 -12.15
C GLU A 187 17.70 -40.80 -12.47
N LYS A 188 17.65 -41.21 -13.74
CA LYS A 188 18.12 -42.53 -14.16
C LYS A 188 19.63 -42.68 -13.95
N LYS A 189 20.42 -41.67 -14.35
CA LYS A 189 21.87 -41.65 -14.10
C LYS A 189 22.19 -41.70 -12.62
N ARG A 190 21.46 -40.94 -11.78
CA ARG A 190 21.65 -40.95 -10.33
C ARG A 190 21.36 -42.31 -9.71
N LYS A 191 20.34 -43.02 -10.19
CA LYS A 191 20.02 -44.38 -9.72
C LYS A 191 21.09 -45.39 -10.16
N GLU A 192 21.54 -45.33 -11.41
CA GLU A 192 22.63 -46.19 -11.91
C GLU A 192 23.93 -45.96 -11.13
N GLU A 193 24.28 -44.72 -10.81
CA GLU A 193 25.44 -44.37 -9.98
C GLU A 193 25.29 -44.82 -8.52
N GLU A 194 24.09 -44.70 -7.94
CA GLU A 194 23.80 -45.18 -6.59
C GLU A 194 23.85 -46.72 -6.50
N ASP A 195 23.35 -47.43 -7.51
CA ASP A 195 23.41 -48.89 -7.58
C ASP A 195 24.85 -49.38 -7.78
N ALA A 196 25.65 -48.73 -8.65
CA ALA A 196 27.07 -49.04 -8.83
C ALA A 196 27.90 -48.82 -7.56
N ASN A 197 27.65 -47.72 -6.83
CA ASN A 197 28.34 -47.46 -5.56
C ASN A 197 27.97 -48.52 -4.49
N LYS A 198 26.71 -48.98 -4.45
CA LYS A 198 26.31 -50.06 -3.54
C LYS A 198 26.98 -51.39 -3.86
N GLU A 199 27.16 -51.70 -5.15
CA GLU A 199 27.90 -52.90 -5.56
C GLU A 199 29.37 -52.79 -5.16
N GLU A 200 30.00 -51.62 -5.34
CA GLU A 200 31.40 -51.40 -4.95
C GLU A 200 31.61 -51.41 -3.42
N ASP A 201 30.66 -50.87 -2.65
CA ASP A 201 30.69 -50.91 -1.19
C ASP A 201 30.48 -52.34 -0.67
N ALA A 202 29.57 -53.12 -1.26
CA ALA A 202 29.37 -54.53 -0.89
C ALA A 202 30.62 -55.38 -1.19
N GLU A 203 31.30 -55.12 -2.30
CA GLU A 203 32.54 -55.84 -2.67
C GLU A 203 33.71 -55.48 -1.73
N LYS A 204 33.74 -54.26 -1.18
CA LYS A 204 34.70 -53.86 -0.13
C LYS A 204 34.37 -54.49 1.22
N ASP A 205 33.09 -54.52 1.60
CA ASP A 205 32.65 -55.14 2.86
C ASP A 205 32.95 -56.66 2.87
N ASP A 206 32.73 -57.36 1.75
CA ASP A 206 33.09 -58.79 1.61
C ASP A 206 34.61 -59.01 1.69
N ALA A 207 35.43 -58.10 1.12
CA ALA A 207 36.88 -58.19 1.19
C ALA A 207 37.43 -57.93 2.61
N GLU A 208 36.85 -56.98 3.35
CA GLU A 208 37.20 -56.72 4.76
C GLU A 208 36.79 -57.90 5.66
N GLU A 209 35.64 -58.54 5.41
CA GLU A 209 35.22 -59.76 6.13
C GLU A 209 36.13 -60.98 5.85
N GLU A 210 36.70 -61.11 4.65
CA GLU A 210 37.67 -62.18 4.35
C GLU A 210 39.04 -61.93 5.00
N GLU A 211 39.49 -60.67 5.10
CA GLU A 211 40.72 -60.32 5.83
C GLU A 211 40.57 -60.54 7.34
N GLU A 212 39.44 -60.17 7.97
CA GLU A 212 39.19 -60.44 9.40
C GLU A 212 39.16 -61.95 9.72
N LYS A 213 38.54 -62.78 8.85
CA LYS A 213 38.50 -64.25 9.02
C LYS A 213 39.85 -64.93 8.78
N ALA A 214 40.77 -64.28 8.06
CA ALA A 214 42.15 -64.76 7.89
C ALA A 214 42.98 -64.46 9.15
N ASP A 215 42.82 -63.28 9.75
CA ASP A 215 43.52 -62.87 10.98
C ASP A 215 43.04 -63.67 12.22
N GLU A 216 41.75 -64.03 12.29
CA GLU A 216 41.21 -64.86 13.39
C GLU A 216 41.74 -66.31 13.38
N LYS A 217 42.12 -66.85 12.21
CA LYS A 217 42.67 -68.21 12.08
C LYS A 217 44.13 -68.34 12.52
N ASP A 218 44.88 -67.25 12.59
CA ASP A 218 46.27 -67.25 13.07
C ASP A 218 46.38 -67.12 14.61
N HIS A 219 45.26 -66.97 15.34
CA HIS A 219 45.27 -66.75 16.80
C HIS A 219 44.93 -67.99 17.67
N ASP A 220 44.64 -69.16 17.09
CA ASP A 220 44.19 -70.37 17.83
C ASP A 220 45.19 -71.57 17.79
N GLU A 221 46.46 -71.34 17.42
CA GLU A 221 47.55 -72.32 17.60
C GLU A 221 48.60 -71.84 18.62
N LEU A 222 48.26 -71.82 19.92
CA LEU A 222 49.24 -71.76 21.03
C LEU A 222 48.85 -72.65 22.22
#